data_AF-A0A7V1BBJ9-F1
#
_entry.id   AF-A0A7V1BBJ9-F1
#
_cell.length_a   1.000
_cell.length_b   1.000
_cell.length_c   1.000
_cell.angle_alpha   90.00
_cell.angle_beta   90.00
_cell.angle_gamma   90.00
#
_symmetry.space_group_name_H-M   'P 1'
#
loop_
_entity.id
_entity.type
_entity.pdbx_description
1 polymer ?
#
loop_
_entity_poly.entity_id
_entity_poly.type
_entity_poly.pdbx_seq_one_letter_code
_entity_poly.pdbx_strand_id
1 'polypeptide(L)'
;MKITALPVSLAIVALISGCASSTVGFGGQIGTPGTAMSFQETHESDAAMLEQTAALEALMRDIVRSSTVKHAAIGAAMGCGIFVLATANASGCIRAATAGGVVGAVSGNLAGKREVARRMELVSPNELVRGIRSSNEKLDQITTNLPQLLSRQEKTVATLAQRRSLGELSQGEYSAQVASIRTRRAELAEALTLSSKQAKLAQNNLADAAAHGQTGLEWHIRAIEQLEREALSARSTISLL
;
A
#
# COMPACT_ATOMS: atom_id res chain seq x y z
N MET A 1 37.92 10.88 -66.62
CA MET A 1 36.65 10.45 -65.98
C MET A 1 36.47 11.34 -64.75
N LYS A 2 35.68 12.41 -64.81
CA LYS A 2 34.22 12.49 -64.57
C LYS A 2 33.76 11.99 -63.17
N ILE A 3 33.44 12.98 -62.31
CA ILE A 3 32.29 13.17 -61.37
C ILE A 3 32.10 12.05 -60.31
N THR A 4 32.08 12.30 -58.99
CA THR A 4 30.96 12.95 -58.26
C THR A 4 31.31 13.34 -56.82
N ALA A 5 30.63 14.39 -56.36
CA ALA A 5 30.70 15.03 -55.04
C ALA A 5 29.60 14.57 -54.08
N LEU A 6 29.76 14.96 -52.80
CA LEU A 6 28.81 15.05 -51.66
C LEU A 6 28.50 13.78 -50.82
N PRO A 7 28.10 13.92 -49.53
CA PRO A 7 27.84 15.15 -48.77
C PRO A 7 28.54 15.30 -47.40
N VAL A 8 28.77 16.57 -47.06
CA VAL A 8 29.00 17.11 -45.72
C VAL A 8 27.67 17.08 -44.95
N SER A 9 27.61 16.38 -43.82
CA SER A 9 26.52 16.51 -42.84
C SER A 9 26.98 17.40 -41.68
N LEU A 10 26.42 18.61 -41.71
CA LEU A 10 26.41 19.60 -40.64
C LEU A 10 25.45 19.11 -39.54
N ALA A 11 25.93 18.93 -38.31
CA ALA A 11 25.06 18.73 -37.15
C ALA A 11 25.46 19.71 -36.04
N ILE A 12 24.45 20.43 -35.59
CA ILE A 12 24.46 21.67 -34.84
C ILE A 12 24.80 21.42 -33.37
N VAL A 13 25.68 22.27 -32.85
CA VAL A 13 25.95 22.45 -31.42
C VAL A 13 24.70 23.03 -30.74
N ALA A 14 24.18 22.32 -29.74
CA ALA A 14 23.31 22.89 -28.71
C ALA A 14 23.99 22.68 -27.35
N LEU A 15 24.82 23.64 -26.96
CA LEU A 15 25.29 23.86 -25.58
C LEU A 15 24.27 24.73 -24.87
N ILE A 16 23.55 24.26 -23.85
CA ILE A 16 23.15 25.14 -22.74
C ILE A 16 22.93 24.37 -21.41
N SER A 17 23.69 24.81 -20.40
CA SER A 17 23.44 24.77 -18.95
C SER A 17 23.56 23.42 -18.20
N GLY A 18 24.81 23.05 -17.90
CA GLY A 18 25.14 22.48 -16.60
C GLY A 18 25.47 23.59 -15.61
N CYS A 19 24.80 23.58 -14.46
CA CYS A 19 25.16 24.33 -13.24
C CYS A 19 24.91 23.37 -12.07
N ALA A 20 25.77 23.18 -11.07
CA ALA A 20 27.20 23.40 -10.90
C ALA A 20 27.56 22.51 -9.70
N SER A 21 28.48 21.56 -9.87
CA SER A 21 29.11 20.92 -8.71
C SER A 21 30.23 21.82 -8.26
N SER A 22 30.01 22.55 -7.16
CA SER A 22 31.07 23.31 -6.50
C SER A 22 32.06 22.33 -5.87
N THR A 23 33.14 22.03 -6.58
CA THR A 23 34.38 21.55 -5.97
C THR A 23 35.13 22.76 -5.41
N VAL A 24 34.97 23.01 -4.12
CA VAL A 24 35.96 23.75 -3.33
C VAL A 24 36.64 22.72 -2.43
N GLY A 25 37.89 22.42 -2.76
CA GLY A 25 38.76 21.68 -1.86
C GLY A 25 39.21 22.59 -0.73
N PHE A 26 38.98 22.14 0.51
CA PHE A 26 39.89 22.43 1.61
C PHE A 26 39.87 21.25 2.59
N GLY A 27 41.08 20.82 2.99
CA GLY A 27 41.32 19.61 3.74
C GLY A 27 40.70 19.61 5.14
N GLY A 28 40.36 18.41 5.59
CA GLY A 28 39.89 18.12 6.93
C GLY A 28 39.37 16.69 6.97
N GLN A 29 40.28 15.73 7.16
CA GLN A 29 39.87 14.42 7.69
C GLN A 29 39.15 14.67 9.01
N ILE A 30 37.88 14.28 9.13
CA ILE A 30 37.16 13.84 10.35
C ILE A 30 35.75 13.43 9.91
N GLY A 31 35.33 12.20 10.22
CA GLY A 31 33.92 11.80 10.22
C GLY A 31 33.57 10.68 9.23
N THR A 32 33.63 9.44 9.71
CA THR A 32 33.11 8.22 9.08
C THR A 32 31.67 8.40 8.58
N PRO A 33 31.31 8.08 7.31
CA PRO A 33 29.94 8.19 6.81
C PRO A 33 29.14 6.92 7.16
N GLY A 34 28.94 6.66 8.45
CA GLY A 34 28.12 5.53 8.91
C GLY A 34 26.62 5.88 9.01
N THR A 35 26.30 7.13 9.30
CA THR A 35 24.97 7.52 9.78
C THR A 35 23.98 7.83 8.66
N ALA A 36 24.42 8.50 7.60
CA ALA A 36 23.55 8.82 6.45
C ALA A 36 23.03 7.56 5.74
N MET A 37 23.86 6.51 5.66
CA MET A 37 23.45 5.24 5.06
C MET A 37 22.37 4.54 5.89
N SER A 38 22.44 4.56 7.23
CA SER A 38 21.43 3.92 8.09
C SER A 38 20.04 4.57 8.04
N PHE A 39 19.98 5.90 7.91
CA PHE A 39 18.72 6.61 7.76
C PHE A 39 18.09 6.36 6.39
N GLN A 40 18.91 6.33 5.33
CA GLN A 40 18.45 6.06 3.97
C GLN A 40 17.93 4.62 3.82
N GLU A 41 18.63 3.63 4.39
CA GLU A 41 18.18 2.23 4.43
C GLU A 41 16.84 2.09 5.18
N THR A 42 16.68 2.81 6.30
CA THR A 42 15.42 2.77 7.07
C THR A 42 14.25 3.30 6.22
N HIS A 43 14.45 4.41 5.50
CA HIS A 43 13.42 4.98 4.63
C HIS A 43 13.02 4.05 3.48
N GLU A 44 13.98 3.36 2.87
CA GLU A 44 13.71 2.39 1.80
C GLU A 44 12.92 1.19 2.31
N SER A 45 13.33 0.63 3.47
CA SER A 45 12.63 -0.50 4.09
C SER A 45 11.20 -0.16 4.55
N ASP A 46 10.99 1.07 5.04
CA ASP A 46 9.68 1.59 5.42
C ASP A 46 8.76 1.73 4.18
N ALA A 47 9.30 2.25 3.07
CA ALA A 47 8.55 2.40 1.83
C ALA A 47 8.14 1.04 1.23
N ALA A 48 9.04 0.07 1.24
CA ALA A 48 8.75 -1.29 0.77
C ALA A 48 7.63 -1.96 1.61
N MET A 49 7.60 -1.72 2.92
CA MET A 49 6.53 -2.24 3.79
C MET A 49 5.17 -1.60 3.47
N LEU A 50 5.14 -0.28 3.24
CA LEU A 50 3.91 0.41 2.85
C LEU A 50 3.40 -0.08 1.49
N GLU A 51 4.30 -0.32 0.53
CA GLU A 51 3.93 -0.90 -0.76
C GLU A 51 3.35 -2.31 -0.63
N GLN A 52 3.98 -3.19 0.17
CA GLN A 52 3.47 -4.54 0.43
C GLN A 52 2.08 -4.51 1.06
N THR A 53 1.84 -3.54 1.95
CA THR A 53 0.54 -3.40 2.63
C THR A 53 -0.52 -2.83 1.69
N ALA A 54 -0.17 -1.90 0.81
CA ALA A 54 -1.07 -1.41 -0.24
C ALA A 54 -1.43 -2.52 -1.24
N ALA A 55 -0.47 -3.41 -1.56
CA ALA A 55 -0.73 -4.58 -2.39
C ALA A 55 -1.68 -5.57 -1.71
N LEU A 56 -1.49 -5.83 -0.40
CA LEU A 56 -2.43 -6.64 0.39
C LEU A 56 -3.85 -6.04 0.35
N GLU A 57 -3.99 -4.73 0.54
CA GLU A 57 -5.29 -4.06 0.48
C GLU A 57 -5.96 -4.19 -0.91
N ALA A 58 -5.19 -4.10 -1.99
CA ALA A 58 -5.72 -4.31 -3.34
C ALA A 58 -6.24 -5.74 -3.55
N LEU A 59 -5.51 -6.74 -3.04
CA LEU A 59 -5.92 -8.15 -3.10
C LEU A 59 -7.15 -8.42 -2.24
N MET A 60 -7.23 -7.82 -1.05
CA MET A 60 -8.40 -7.93 -0.17
C MET A 60 -9.67 -7.32 -0.78
N ARG A 61 -9.53 -6.18 -1.48
CA ARG A 61 -10.64 -5.62 -2.27
C ARG A 61 -11.09 -6.54 -3.40
N ASP A 62 -10.16 -7.25 -4.04
CA ASP A 62 -10.51 -8.22 -5.08
C ASP A 62 -11.19 -9.48 -4.49
N ILE A 63 -10.77 -9.93 -3.31
CA ILE A 63 -11.48 -10.98 -2.54
C ILE A 63 -12.91 -10.53 -2.21
N VAL A 64 -13.11 -9.29 -1.77
CA VAL A 64 -14.45 -8.73 -1.53
C VAL A 64 -15.28 -8.73 -2.81
N ARG A 65 -14.69 -8.24 -3.91
CA ARG A 65 -15.38 -8.18 -5.21
C ARG A 65 -15.76 -9.56 -5.73
N SER A 66 -14.86 -10.54 -5.61
CA SER A 66 -15.07 -11.91 -6.09
C SER A 66 -16.03 -12.70 -5.20
N SER A 67 -16.07 -12.42 -3.89
CA SER A 67 -17.02 -13.01 -2.94
C SER A 67 -18.41 -12.37 -2.99
N THR A 68 -18.55 -11.16 -3.54
CA THR A 68 -19.85 -10.47 -3.63
C THR A 68 -20.75 -11.19 -4.64
N VAL A 69 -21.93 -11.63 -4.18
CA VAL A 69 -22.94 -12.25 -5.03
C VAL A 69 -23.34 -11.28 -6.16
N LYS A 70 -23.35 -11.74 -7.41
CA LYS A 70 -23.63 -10.94 -8.64
C LYS A 70 -24.93 -10.10 -8.64
N HIS A 71 -25.82 -10.30 -7.66
CA HIS A 71 -27.07 -9.56 -7.49
C HIS A 71 -27.14 -8.74 -6.18
N ALA A 72 -26.15 -8.87 -5.29
CA ALA A 72 -26.03 -8.03 -4.09
C ALA A 72 -25.27 -6.76 -4.47
N ALA A 73 -25.99 -5.65 -4.61
CA ALA A 73 -25.37 -4.33 -4.78
C ALA A 73 -24.77 -3.88 -3.43
N ILE A 74 -23.53 -4.30 -3.16
CA ILE A 74 -22.78 -3.75 -2.02
C ILE A 74 -22.20 -2.41 -2.48
N GLY A 75 -22.89 -1.32 -2.10
CA GLY A 75 -22.41 0.03 -2.31
C GLY A 75 -21.06 0.24 -1.62
N ALA A 76 -20.19 1.03 -2.26
CA ALA A 76 -18.83 1.38 -1.82
C ALA A 76 -18.82 2.15 -0.48
N ALA A 77 -19.15 1.47 0.60
CA ALA A 77 -19.18 2.02 1.96
C ALA A 77 -18.14 1.34 2.88
N MET A 78 -17.03 0.85 2.32
CA MET A 78 -15.83 0.55 3.08
C MET A 78 -14.84 1.69 2.86
N GLY A 79 -15.13 2.81 3.50
CA GLY A 79 -14.40 4.07 3.34
C GLY A 79 -12.95 3.97 3.82
N CYS A 80 -12.05 4.58 3.05
CA CYS A 80 -10.75 5.02 3.52
C CYS A 80 -10.96 5.89 4.78
N GLY A 81 -10.29 5.53 5.87
CA GLY A 81 -10.33 6.31 7.09
C GLY A 81 -9.68 7.67 6.89
N ILE A 82 -10.21 8.66 7.60
CA ILE A 82 -9.78 10.04 7.60
C ILE A 82 -8.59 10.15 8.56
N PHE A 83 -7.41 10.52 8.09
CA PHE A 83 -6.44 11.20 8.95
C PHE A 83 -6.22 12.64 8.48
N VAL A 84 -7.01 13.54 9.07
CA VAL A 84 -6.66 14.96 9.19
C VAL A 84 -5.72 15.04 10.37
N LEU A 85 -4.42 15.23 10.13
CA LEU A 85 -3.49 15.93 11.02
C LEU A 85 -2.13 16.07 10.28
N ALA A 86 -2.08 16.97 9.30
CA ALA A 86 -0.84 17.55 8.77
C ALA A 86 -1.14 18.89 8.06
N THR A 87 -1.32 19.96 8.84
CA THR A 87 -1.02 21.33 8.36
C THR A 87 0.51 21.46 8.40
N ALA A 88 1.26 21.85 7.37
CA ALA A 88 1.01 22.76 6.26
C ALA A 88 1.56 22.20 4.93
N ASN A 89 0.98 22.65 3.81
CA ASN A 89 1.07 22.14 2.43
C ASN A 89 -0.02 21.10 2.09
N ALA A 90 -1.26 21.50 2.31
CA ALA A 90 -2.48 20.80 1.95
C ALA A 90 -2.72 20.87 0.43
N SER A 91 -2.17 19.91 -0.32
CA SER A 91 -2.64 19.56 -1.66
C SER A 91 -2.31 18.10 -1.95
N GLY A 92 -3.00 17.14 -1.31
CA GLY A 92 -2.63 15.74 -1.51
C GLY A 92 -3.52 14.60 -1.01
N CYS A 93 -4.56 14.82 -0.19
CA CYS A 93 -5.36 13.70 0.36
C CYS A 93 -6.89 13.85 0.24
N ILE A 94 -7.41 14.76 -0.61
CA ILE A 94 -8.86 14.92 -0.85
C ILE A 94 -9.23 14.64 -2.32
N ARG A 95 -8.66 13.59 -2.93
CA ARG A 95 -9.05 13.18 -4.30
C ARG A 95 -9.34 11.71 -4.54
N ALA A 96 -9.29 10.86 -3.52
CA ALA A 96 -9.58 9.43 -3.67
C ALA A 96 -11.05 9.03 -3.39
N ALA A 97 -11.91 9.95 -2.92
CA ALA A 97 -13.28 9.60 -2.51
C ALA A 97 -14.40 10.13 -3.43
N THR A 98 -14.11 10.89 -4.50
CA THR A 98 -15.17 11.61 -5.26
C THR A 98 -15.14 11.50 -6.79
N ALA A 99 -14.32 10.64 -7.40
CA ALA A 99 -14.28 10.46 -8.86
C ALA A 99 -14.75 9.07 -9.36
N GLY A 100 -15.60 8.37 -8.60
CA GLY A 100 -16.13 7.04 -8.98
C GLY A 100 -17.65 6.90 -8.90
N GLY A 101 -18.38 8.02 -8.90
CA GLY A 101 -19.85 8.04 -8.85
C GLY A 101 -20.48 7.80 -10.23
N VAL A 102 -21.05 6.60 -10.41
CA VAL A 102 -22.26 6.29 -11.20
C VAL A 102 -22.47 7.04 -12.53
N VAL A 103 -22.06 6.40 -13.64
CA VAL A 103 -22.78 6.52 -14.92
C VAL A 103 -23.12 5.10 -15.38
N GLY A 104 -24.41 4.84 -15.48
CA GLY A 104 -25.00 3.50 -15.56
C GLY A 104 -24.73 2.75 -16.86
N ALA A 105 -24.43 1.47 -16.72
CA ALA A 105 -24.74 0.50 -17.77
C ALA A 105 -26.25 0.27 -17.76
N VAL A 106 -26.91 0.91 -18.73
CA VAL A 106 -28.32 0.75 -19.06
C VAL A 106 -28.63 -0.72 -19.37
N SER A 107 -29.75 -1.16 -18.84
CA SER A 107 -30.47 -2.41 -19.10
C SER A 107 -30.24 -3.02 -20.48
N GLY A 108 -29.73 -4.26 -20.50
CA GLY A 108 -29.60 -5.01 -21.75
C GLY A 108 -29.41 -6.52 -21.60
N ASN A 109 -30.00 -7.19 -20.58
CA ASN A 109 -30.19 -8.66 -20.61
C ASN A 109 -31.09 -9.21 -19.48
N LEU A 110 -32.27 -8.61 -19.22
CA LEU A 110 -33.16 -9.11 -18.17
C LEU A 110 -34.02 -10.31 -18.63
N ALA A 111 -34.22 -10.47 -19.94
CA ALA A 111 -35.11 -11.49 -20.50
C ALA A 111 -34.45 -12.87 -20.74
N GLY A 112 -33.12 -12.97 -20.83
CA GLY A 112 -32.41 -14.24 -21.10
C GLY A 112 -31.98 -15.05 -19.89
N LYS A 113 -32.12 -14.53 -18.66
CA LYS A 113 -31.42 -15.05 -17.46
C LYS A 113 -32.17 -16.10 -16.64
N ARG A 114 -33.45 -16.34 -16.88
CA ARG A 114 -34.23 -17.33 -16.09
C ARG A 114 -33.77 -18.77 -16.33
N GLU A 115 -33.17 -19.07 -17.48
CA GLU A 115 -32.63 -20.40 -17.79
C GLU A 115 -31.18 -20.60 -17.26
N VAL A 116 -30.43 -19.51 -17.04
CA VAL A 116 -29.02 -19.56 -16.59
C VAL A 116 -28.89 -19.66 -15.06
N ALA A 117 -29.88 -19.17 -14.31
CA ALA A 117 -29.89 -19.19 -12.84
C ALA A 117 -29.75 -20.59 -12.20
N ARG A 118 -30.05 -21.68 -12.92
CA ARG A 118 -29.93 -23.05 -12.40
C ARG A 118 -28.50 -23.60 -12.35
N ARG A 119 -27.49 -22.89 -12.86
CA ARG A 119 -26.06 -23.29 -12.80
C ARG A 119 -25.11 -22.10 -12.61
N MET A 120 -25.53 -21.02 -11.96
CA MET A 120 -24.62 -19.90 -11.69
C MET A 120 -23.85 -20.17 -10.40
N GLU A 121 -22.54 -20.36 -10.54
CA GLU A 121 -21.60 -20.00 -9.47
C GLU A 121 -21.85 -18.53 -9.11
N LEU A 122 -22.45 -18.31 -7.94
CA LEU A 122 -22.77 -16.97 -7.43
C LEU A 122 -21.48 -16.18 -7.14
N VAL A 123 -20.40 -16.92 -6.86
CA VAL A 123 -19.03 -16.50 -6.54
C VAL A 123 -18.06 -17.27 -7.43
N SER A 124 -16.96 -16.65 -7.91
CA SER A 124 -15.91 -17.32 -8.70
C SER A 124 -14.84 -17.95 -7.80
N PRO A 125 -14.79 -19.29 -7.62
CA PRO A 125 -13.90 -19.90 -6.64
C PRO A 125 -12.43 -19.87 -7.06
N ASN A 126 -12.13 -19.95 -8.36
CA ASN A 126 -10.73 -19.92 -8.82
C ASN A 126 -10.06 -18.57 -8.56
N GLU A 127 -10.77 -17.47 -8.79
CA GLU A 127 -10.27 -16.13 -8.46
C GLU A 127 -10.14 -15.97 -6.95
N LEU A 128 -11.11 -16.48 -6.19
CA LEU A 128 -11.10 -16.44 -4.73
C LEU A 128 -9.90 -17.22 -4.14
N VAL A 129 -9.61 -18.43 -4.63
CA VAL A 129 -8.44 -19.22 -4.19
C VAL A 129 -7.13 -18.48 -4.48
N ARG A 130 -7.00 -17.89 -5.68
CA ARG A 130 -5.80 -17.14 -6.06
C ARG A 130 -5.63 -15.90 -5.20
N GLY A 131 -6.69 -15.10 -5.05
CA GLY A 131 -6.71 -13.92 -4.20
C GLY A 131 -6.36 -14.23 -2.75
N ILE A 132 -6.94 -15.29 -2.18
CA ILE A 132 -6.63 -15.77 -0.82
C ILE A 132 -5.16 -16.17 -0.71
N ARG A 133 -4.63 -16.96 -1.65
CA ARG A 133 -3.24 -17.41 -1.60
C ARG A 133 -2.27 -16.22 -1.68
N SER A 134 -2.48 -15.31 -2.61
CA SER A 134 -1.64 -14.12 -2.75
C SER A 134 -1.76 -13.18 -1.54
N SER A 135 -2.95 -13.06 -0.95
CA SER A 135 -3.15 -12.28 0.27
C SER A 135 -2.45 -12.91 1.46
N ASN A 136 -2.49 -14.24 1.61
CA ASN A 136 -1.76 -14.97 2.65
C ASN A 136 -0.26 -14.75 2.50
N GLU A 137 0.28 -14.86 1.29
CA GLU A 137 1.72 -14.65 1.05
C GLU A 137 2.15 -13.22 1.40
N LYS A 138 1.34 -12.22 1.05
CA LYS A 138 1.64 -10.82 1.39
C LYS A 138 1.52 -10.55 2.88
N LEU A 139 0.50 -11.09 3.53
CA LEU A 139 0.32 -10.94 4.96
C LEU A 139 1.42 -11.66 5.75
N ASP A 140 1.86 -12.84 5.30
CA ASP A 140 2.99 -13.58 5.88
C ASP A 140 4.31 -12.81 5.78
N GLN A 141 4.57 -12.18 4.62
CA GLN A 141 5.71 -11.27 4.43
C GLN A 141 5.64 -10.09 5.42
N ILE A 142 4.47 -9.47 5.57
CA ILE A 142 4.28 -8.36 6.50
C ILE A 142 4.49 -8.83 7.94
N THR A 143 3.87 -9.93 8.37
CA THR A 143 4.00 -10.45 9.75
C THR A 143 5.43 -10.84 10.09
N THR A 144 6.18 -11.34 9.12
CA THR A 144 7.58 -11.73 9.30
C THR A 144 8.50 -10.52 9.42
N ASN A 145 8.29 -9.49 8.59
CA ASN A 145 9.19 -8.35 8.49
C ASN A 145 8.85 -7.20 9.46
N LEU A 146 7.59 -7.11 9.88
CA LEU A 146 7.09 -6.02 10.73
C LEU A 146 7.85 -5.87 12.06
N PRO A 147 8.15 -6.93 12.84
CA PRO A 147 8.88 -6.78 14.10
C PRO A 147 10.28 -6.17 13.92
N GLN A 148 10.98 -6.55 12.84
CA GLN A 148 12.30 -6.02 12.53
C GLN A 148 12.23 -4.54 12.15
N LEU A 149 11.24 -4.14 11.35
CA LEU A 149 11.00 -2.75 11.01
C LEU A 149 10.69 -1.90 12.25
N LEU A 150 9.81 -2.37 13.13
CA LEU A 150 9.47 -1.64 14.36
C LEU A 150 10.70 -1.48 15.28
N SER A 151 11.51 -2.52 15.42
CA SER A 151 12.76 -2.45 16.20
C SER A 151 13.78 -1.47 15.60
N ARG A 152 13.92 -1.43 14.27
CA ARG A 152 14.77 -0.45 13.58
C ARG A 152 14.29 0.97 13.86
N GLN A 153 12.99 1.21 13.74
CA GLN A 153 12.39 2.53 14.02
C GLN A 153 12.58 2.95 15.49
N GLU A 154 12.51 2.03 16.45
CA GLU A 154 12.80 2.32 17.86
C GLU A 154 14.25 2.76 18.08
N LYS A 155 15.21 2.08 17.44
CA LYS A 155 16.63 2.49 17.47
C LYS A 155 16.84 3.86 16.84
N THR A 156 16.12 4.17 15.77
CA THR A 156 16.14 5.49 15.13
C THR A 156 15.63 6.56 16.10
N VAL A 157 14.50 6.34 16.77
CA VAL A 157 13.97 7.28 17.78
C VAL A 157 14.95 7.49 18.93
N ALA A 158 15.57 6.42 19.45
CA ALA A 158 16.59 6.52 20.50
C ALA A 158 17.81 7.33 20.04
N THR A 159 18.28 7.10 18.80
CA THR A 159 19.39 7.85 18.20
C THR A 159 19.03 9.33 18.05
N LEU A 160 17.81 9.65 17.60
CA LEU A 160 17.35 11.04 17.50
C LEU A 160 17.28 11.73 18.86
N ALA A 161 16.82 11.01 19.89
CA ALA A 161 16.77 11.54 21.26
C ALA A 161 18.18 11.84 21.80
N GLN A 162 19.15 10.97 21.52
CA GLN A 162 20.55 11.17 21.87
C GLN A 162 21.14 12.39 21.16
N ARG A 163 20.99 12.51 19.84
CA ARG A 163 21.49 13.66 19.06
C ARG A 163 20.89 14.98 19.51
N ARG A 164 19.60 14.98 19.86
CA ARG A 164 18.94 16.13 20.49
C ARG A 164 19.60 16.50 21.82
N SER A 165 19.90 15.52 22.68
CA SER A 165 20.54 15.78 23.98
C SER A 165 21.97 16.32 23.86
N LEU A 166 22.66 16.00 22.77
CA LEU A 166 23.98 16.54 22.43
C LEU A 166 23.92 17.93 21.77
N GLY A 167 22.72 18.48 21.53
CA GLY A 167 22.54 19.76 20.85
C GLY A 167 22.77 19.72 19.33
N GLU A 168 23.00 18.54 18.76
CA GLU A 168 23.18 18.35 17.31
C GLU A 168 21.88 18.47 16.51
N LEU A 169 20.74 18.46 17.20
CA LEU A 169 19.42 18.41 16.59
C LEU A 169 18.47 19.29 17.39
N SER A 170 17.80 20.21 16.72
CA SER A 170 16.82 21.09 17.37
C SER A 170 15.59 20.29 17.82
N GLN A 171 14.86 20.80 18.82
CA GLN A 171 13.60 20.20 19.27
C GLN A 171 12.58 20.09 18.11
N GLY A 172 12.56 21.06 17.20
CA GLY A 172 11.71 21.06 16.01
C GLY A 172 12.04 19.89 15.08
N GLU A 173 13.32 19.73 14.69
CA GLU A 173 13.77 18.62 13.84
C GLU A 173 13.51 17.27 14.48
N TYR A 174 13.70 17.15 15.79
CA TYR A 174 13.42 15.91 16.53
C TYR A 174 11.94 15.55 16.42
N SER A 175 11.07 16.52 16.73
CA SER A 175 9.63 16.32 16.70
C SER A 175 9.12 15.98 15.29
N ALA A 176 9.67 16.61 14.25
CA ALA A 176 9.31 16.33 12.86
C ALA A 176 9.69 14.91 12.44
N GLN A 177 10.89 14.45 12.78
CA GLN A 177 11.33 13.10 12.44
C GLN A 177 10.56 12.02 13.19
N VAL A 178 10.31 12.23 14.49
CA VAL A 178 9.48 11.33 15.30
C VAL A 178 8.04 11.29 14.79
N ALA A 179 7.46 12.44 14.42
CA ALA A 179 6.14 12.51 13.82
C ALA A 179 6.07 11.73 12.50
N SER A 180 7.09 11.82 11.65
CA SER A 180 7.16 11.06 10.40
C SER A 180 7.13 9.54 10.64
N ILE A 181 7.85 9.04 11.66
CA ILE A 181 7.80 7.62 12.05
C ILE A 181 6.39 7.24 12.56
N ARG A 182 5.78 8.09 13.40
CA ARG A 182 4.40 7.89 13.88
C ARG A 182 3.40 7.77 12.75
N THR A 183 3.48 8.66 11.76
CA THR A 183 2.60 8.66 10.59
C THR A 183 2.72 7.35 9.81
N ARG A 184 3.94 6.89 9.51
CA ARG A 184 4.13 5.61 8.79
C ARG A 184 3.59 4.41 9.57
N ARG A 185 3.78 4.37 10.89
CA ARG A 185 3.19 3.34 11.75
C ARG A 185 1.66 3.39 11.75
N ALA A 186 1.07 4.60 11.74
CA ALA A 186 -0.37 4.79 11.66
C ALA A 186 -0.95 4.30 10.32
N GLU A 187 -0.31 4.65 9.20
CA GLU A 187 -0.69 4.19 7.86
C GLU A 187 -0.67 2.65 7.76
N LEU A 188 0.37 2.01 8.29
CA LEU A 188 0.48 0.56 8.32
C LEU A 188 -0.61 -0.09 9.19
N ALA A 189 -0.87 0.46 10.38
CA ALA A 189 -1.92 -0.02 11.26
C ALA A 189 -3.32 0.15 10.66
N GLU A 190 -3.56 1.25 9.94
CA GLU A 190 -4.81 1.52 9.25
C GLU A 190 -5.04 0.51 8.12
N ALA A 191 -4.04 0.30 7.25
CA ALA A 191 -4.17 -0.61 6.12
C ALA A 191 -4.38 -2.07 6.57
N LEU A 192 -3.74 -2.51 7.66
CA LEU A 192 -4.02 -3.80 8.28
C LEU A 192 -5.43 -3.89 8.88
N THR A 193 -5.91 -2.81 9.52
CA THR A 193 -7.29 -2.73 10.03
C THR A 193 -8.31 -2.80 8.89
N LEU A 194 -8.05 -2.11 7.78
CA LEU A 194 -8.91 -2.12 6.61
C LEU A 194 -8.93 -3.49 5.94
N SER A 195 -7.77 -4.14 5.83
CA SER A 195 -7.64 -5.51 5.32
C SER A 195 -8.46 -6.50 6.15
N SER A 196 -8.44 -6.39 7.48
CA SER A 196 -9.30 -7.18 8.38
C SER A 196 -10.79 -6.93 8.13
N LYS A 197 -11.23 -5.67 8.00
CA LYS A 197 -12.63 -5.34 7.70
C LYS A 197 -13.09 -5.91 6.35
N GLN A 198 -12.23 -5.83 5.34
CA GLN A 198 -12.50 -6.39 4.01
C GLN A 198 -12.59 -7.92 4.05
N ALA A 199 -11.69 -8.58 4.76
CA ALA A 199 -11.77 -10.01 5.01
C ALA A 199 -13.09 -10.38 5.71
N LYS A 200 -13.51 -9.61 6.72
CA LYS A 200 -14.79 -9.83 7.40
C LYS A 200 -15.99 -9.69 6.48
N LEU A 201 -16.00 -8.67 5.61
CA LEU A 201 -17.08 -8.52 4.63
C LEU A 201 -17.10 -9.69 3.65
N ALA A 202 -15.94 -10.12 3.16
CA ALA A 202 -15.87 -11.26 2.25
C ALA A 202 -16.39 -12.55 2.90
N GLN A 203 -16.08 -12.80 4.18
CA GLN A 203 -16.67 -13.92 4.93
C GLN A 203 -18.20 -13.84 4.95
N ASN A 204 -18.77 -12.67 5.24
CA ASN A 204 -20.22 -12.48 5.28
C ASN A 204 -20.85 -12.74 3.91
N ASN A 205 -20.23 -12.28 2.83
CA ASN A 205 -20.70 -12.51 1.46
C ASN A 205 -20.71 -14.01 1.10
N LEU A 206 -19.64 -14.74 1.48
CA LEU A 206 -19.56 -16.18 1.25
C LEU A 206 -20.55 -16.97 2.11
N ALA A 207 -20.78 -16.54 3.35
CA ALA A 207 -21.78 -17.15 4.23
C ALA A 207 -23.20 -16.96 3.67
N ASP A 208 -23.50 -15.77 3.12
CA ASP A 208 -24.76 -15.51 2.42
C ASP A 208 -24.92 -16.39 1.17
N ALA A 209 -23.87 -16.50 0.35
CA ALA A 209 -23.88 -17.41 -0.81
C ALA A 209 -24.10 -18.88 -0.41
N ALA A 210 -23.51 -19.32 0.71
CA ALA A 210 -23.73 -20.65 1.26
C ALA A 210 -25.18 -20.86 1.73
N ALA A 211 -25.77 -19.86 2.39
CA ALA A 211 -27.18 -19.88 2.78
C ALA A 211 -28.14 -19.96 1.57
N HIS A 212 -27.74 -19.42 0.42
CA HIS A 212 -28.45 -19.54 -0.85
C HIS A 212 -28.15 -20.83 -1.63
N GLY A 213 -27.49 -21.81 -1.01
CA GLY A 213 -27.28 -23.16 -1.56
C GLY A 213 -25.97 -23.37 -2.32
N GLN A 214 -25.04 -22.42 -2.30
CA GLN A 214 -23.70 -22.65 -2.85
C GLN A 214 -22.86 -23.51 -1.89
N THR A 215 -22.42 -24.67 -2.34
CA THR A 215 -21.59 -25.60 -1.57
C THR A 215 -20.10 -25.41 -1.84
N GLY A 216 -19.22 -25.86 -0.93
CA GLY A 216 -17.76 -25.85 -1.13
C GLY A 216 -17.10 -24.51 -0.76
N LEU A 217 -17.82 -23.65 -0.04
CA LEU A 217 -17.32 -22.36 0.44
C LEU A 217 -16.62 -22.44 1.80
N GLU A 218 -16.70 -23.59 2.49
CA GLU A 218 -16.24 -23.75 3.88
C GLU A 218 -14.72 -23.59 4.02
N TRP A 219 -13.96 -24.01 3.00
CA TRP A 219 -12.53 -23.77 2.97
C TRP A 219 -12.21 -22.28 2.79
N HIS A 220 -12.91 -21.62 1.86
CA HIS A 220 -12.70 -20.19 1.56
C HIS A 220 -13.03 -19.30 2.75
N ILE A 221 -14.16 -19.55 3.43
CA ILE A 221 -14.57 -18.81 4.62
C ILE A 221 -13.49 -18.92 5.71
N ARG A 222 -13.03 -20.14 6.00
CA ARG A 222 -11.97 -20.37 7.02
C ARG A 222 -10.65 -19.72 6.65
N ALA A 223 -10.27 -19.74 5.37
CA ALA A 223 -9.04 -19.12 4.92
C ALA A 223 -9.09 -17.58 5.04
N ILE A 224 -10.23 -16.96 4.72
CA ILE A 224 -10.41 -15.51 4.89
C ILE A 224 -10.54 -15.13 6.38
N GLU A 225 -11.10 -16.00 7.21
CA GLU A 225 -11.10 -15.82 8.67
C GLU A 225 -9.68 -15.83 9.25
N GLN A 226 -8.80 -16.68 8.73
CA GLN A 226 -7.38 -16.67 9.10
C GLN A 226 -6.71 -15.35 8.70
N LEU A 227 -6.94 -14.88 7.48
CA LEU A 227 -6.45 -13.57 7.01
C LEU A 227 -6.89 -12.42 7.92
N GLU A 228 -8.15 -12.41 8.35
CA GLU A 228 -8.67 -11.40 9.30
C GLU A 228 -7.89 -11.44 10.61
N ARG A 229 -7.71 -12.63 11.20
CA ARG A 229 -7.00 -12.79 12.48
C ARG A 229 -5.53 -12.38 12.38
N GLU A 230 -4.85 -12.78 11.32
CA GLU A 230 -3.44 -12.42 11.10
C GLU A 230 -3.25 -10.92 10.90
N ALA A 231 -4.15 -10.28 10.13
CA ALA A 231 -4.12 -8.83 9.94
C ALA A 231 -4.34 -8.07 11.26
N LEU A 232 -5.28 -8.52 12.09
CA LEU A 232 -5.51 -7.95 13.43
C LEU A 232 -4.32 -8.20 14.36
N SER A 233 -3.71 -9.39 14.30
CA SER A 233 -2.52 -9.74 15.07
C SER A 233 -1.35 -8.81 14.69
N ALA A 234 -1.04 -8.66 13.40
CA ALA A 234 -0.01 -7.75 12.92
C ALA A 234 -0.30 -6.30 13.31
N ARG A 235 -1.55 -5.85 13.21
CA ARG A 235 -1.95 -4.51 13.64
C ARG A 235 -1.74 -4.29 15.14
N SER A 236 -1.92 -5.32 15.95
CA SER A 236 -1.78 -5.24 17.40
C SER A 236 -0.32 -5.03 17.85
N THR A 237 0.66 -5.44 17.03
CA THR A 237 2.08 -5.25 17.36
C THR A 237 2.57 -3.82 17.11
N ILE A 238 1.78 -2.99 16.40
CA ILE A 238 2.18 -1.63 16.05
C ILE A 238 1.80 -0.66 17.18
N SER A 239 2.81 -0.11 17.86
CA SER A 239 2.66 1.06 18.74
C SER A 239 2.87 2.37 17.97
N LEU A 240 2.06 3.40 18.25
CA LEU A 240 2.23 4.76 17.70
C LEU A 240 3.28 5.60 18.47
N LEU A 241 4.24 4.89 19.07
CA LEU A 241 5.29 5.32 20.00
C LEU A 241 4.80 5.46 21.44
#